data_AF-A0A5C5RFT5-F1
#
_entry.id   AF-A0A5C5RFT5-F1
#
_cell.length_a   1.000
_cell.length_b   1.000
_cell.length_c   1.000
_cell.angle_alpha   90.00
_cell.angle_beta   90.00
_cell.angle_gamma   90.00
#
_symmetry.space_group_name_H-M   'P 1'
#
loop_
_entity.id
_entity.type
_entity.pdbx_description
1 polymer ?
#
loop_
_entity_poly.entity_id
_entity_poly.type
_entity_poly.pdbx_seq_one_letter_code
_entity_poly.pdbx_strand_id
1 'polypeptide(L)'
;MTLLIALAGAVGSVLGYRLLAGGPRWTRMLCVTMCVSAVLGGVARMVRITGESGLSAVPVALLGPIVTFMGIGWWLTEAPRRDAWRAVLVVGGGVAAAILGYLSIDLLGLAYIKFPRFG
;
A
#
# COMPACT_ATOMS: atom_id res chain seq x y z
N MET A 1 1.36 -5.79 22.01
CA MET A 1 1.23 -4.99 20.76
C MET A 1 2.54 -4.88 19.99
N THR A 2 3.64 -4.52 20.65
CA THR A 2 4.99 -4.44 20.03
C THR A 2 5.45 -5.71 19.33
N LEU A 3 5.29 -6.89 19.96
CA LEU A 3 5.62 -8.19 19.33
C LEU A 3 4.83 -8.42 18.03
N LEU A 4 3.54 -8.10 18.03
CA LEU A 4 2.66 -8.32 16.88
C LEU A 4 3.02 -7.39 15.72
N ILE A 5 3.34 -6.12 16.01
CA ILE A 5 3.86 -5.15 15.03
C ILE A 5 5.19 -5.62 14.45
N ALA A 6 6.10 -6.16 15.29
CA ALA A 6 7.38 -6.68 14.84
C ALA A 6 7.21 -7.91 13.93
N LEU A 7 6.32 -8.84 14.27
CA LEU A 7 6.00 -10.00 13.44
C LEU A 7 5.37 -9.58 12.11
N ALA A 8 4.43 -8.63 12.14
CA ALA A 8 3.85 -8.04 10.94
C ALA A 8 4.91 -7.43 10.03
N GLY A 9 5.82 -6.62 10.60
CA GLY A 9 6.97 -6.07 9.90
C GLY A 9 7.86 -7.12 9.25
N ALA A 10 8.22 -8.18 9.99
CA ALA A 10 9.04 -9.27 9.47
C ALA A 10 8.37 -9.99 8.29
N VAL A 11 7.07 -10.29 8.41
CA VAL A 11 6.29 -10.91 7.32
C VAL A 11 6.24 -9.99 6.09
N GLY A 12 5.99 -8.69 6.31
CA GLY A 12 6.00 -7.68 5.26
C GLY A 12 7.32 -7.61 4.51
N SER A 13 8.44 -7.62 5.24
CA SER A 13 9.79 -7.60 4.67
C SER A 13 10.09 -8.86 3.86
N VAL A 14 9.66 -10.04 4.33
CA VAL A 14 9.82 -11.30 3.57
C VAL A 14 9.03 -11.26 2.27
N LEU A 15 7.80 -10.74 2.30
CA LEU A 15 6.97 -10.58 1.10
C LEU A 15 7.59 -9.58 0.12
N GLY A 16 8.09 -8.44 0.61
CA GLY A 16 8.81 -7.44 -0.20
C GLY A 16 10.08 -8.02 -0.83
N TYR A 17 10.87 -8.78 -0.07
CA TYR A 17 12.05 -9.47 -0.60
C TYR A 17 11.67 -10.47 -1.69
N ARG A 18 10.64 -11.30 -1.48
CA ARG A 18 10.16 -12.26 -2.49
C ARG A 18 9.63 -11.58 -3.75
N LEU A 19 9.07 -10.38 -3.64
CA LEU A 19 8.65 -9.58 -4.78
C LEU A 19 9.86 -9.17 -5.62
N LEU A 20 10.91 -8.64 -4.97
CA LEU A 20 12.14 -8.16 -5.61
C LEU A 20 12.99 -9.31 -6.17
N ALA A 21 13.15 -10.39 -5.41
CA ALA A 21 13.90 -11.58 -5.83
C ALA A 21 13.29 -12.29 -7.05
N GLY A 22 12.03 -12.01 -7.37
CA GLY A 22 11.36 -12.50 -8.59
C GLY A 22 11.81 -11.82 -9.88
N GLY A 23 12.76 -10.89 -9.81
CA GLY A 23 13.34 -10.17 -10.95
C GLY A 23 12.54 -8.92 -11.36
N PRO A 24 13.07 -8.14 -12.34
CA PRO A 24 12.62 -6.79 -12.65
C PRO A 24 11.32 -6.73 -13.48
N ARG A 25 10.22 -7.29 -12.94
CA ARG A 25 8.89 -7.24 -13.58
C ARG A 25 8.12 -5.99 -13.16
N TRP A 26 8.25 -4.93 -13.95
CA TRP A 26 7.63 -3.61 -13.67
C TRP A 26 6.11 -3.66 -13.46
N THR A 27 5.38 -4.50 -14.21
CA THR A 27 3.92 -4.65 -14.05
C THR A 27 3.55 -5.21 -12.69
N ARG A 28 4.31 -6.20 -12.20
CA ARG A 28 4.12 -6.78 -10.87
C ARG A 28 4.40 -5.75 -9.78
N MET A 29 5.47 -4.98 -9.94
CA MET A 29 5.82 -3.87 -9.05
C MET A 29 4.69 -2.83 -8.98
N LEU A 30 4.16 -2.43 -10.14
CA LEU A 30 3.06 -1.49 -10.26
C LEU A 30 1.79 -2.00 -9.58
N CYS A 31 1.35 -3.23 -9.90
CA CYS A 31 0.13 -3.80 -9.33
C CYS A 31 0.23 -3.93 -7.81
N VAL A 32 1.36 -4.46 -7.29
CA VAL A 32 1.53 -4.61 -5.83
C VAL A 32 1.59 -3.24 -5.15
N THR A 33 2.30 -2.28 -5.74
CA THR A 33 2.37 -0.90 -5.24
C THR A 33 0.99 -0.26 -5.17
N MET A 34 0.21 -0.34 -6.25
CA MET A 34 -1.14 0.20 -6.28
C MET A 34 -2.05 -0.46 -5.23
N CYS A 35 -2.04 -1.79 -5.14
CA CYS A 35 -2.86 -2.51 -4.17
C CYS A 35 -2.50 -2.14 -2.72
N VAL A 36 -1.21 -2.16 -2.38
CA VAL A 36 -0.72 -1.81 -1.04
C VAL A 36 -1.04 -0.36 -0.71
N SER A 37 -0.77 0.57 -1.63
CA SER A 37 -1.06 1.98 -1.42
C SER A 37 -2.55 2.27 -1.24
N ALA A 38 -3.43 1.62 -2.01
CA ALA A 38 -4.87 1.76 -1.84
C ALA A 38 -5.33 1.31 -0.45
N VAL A 39 -4.84 0.16 0.02
CA VAL A 39 -5.16 -0.34 1.36
C VAL A 39 -4.64 0.62 2.43
N LEU A 40 -3.40 1.10 2.33
CA LEU A 40 -2.83 2.06 3.26
C LEU A 40 -3.60 3.39 3.29
N GLY A 41 -4.07 3.88 2.14
CA GLY A 41 -4.94 5.05 2.05
C GLY A 41 -6.26 4.84 2.79
N GLY A 42 -6.89 3.68 2.61
CA GLY A 42 -8.10 3.32 3.35
C GLY A 42 -7.88 3.22 4.86
N VAL A 43 -6.77 2.60 5.28
CA VAL A 43 -6.36 2.54 6.70
C VAL A 43 -6.17 3.94 7.28
N ALA A 44 -5.49 4.84 6.55
CA ALA A 44 -5.30 6.23 6.98
C ALA A 44 -6.63 6.95 7.19
N ARG A 45 -7.62 6.72 6.32
CA ARG A 45 -8.97 7.28 6.51
C ARG A 45 -9.67 6.68 7.72
N MET A 46 -9.59 5.37 7.91
CA MET A 46 -10.20 4.69 9.05
C MET A 46 -9.64 5.18 10.39
N VAL A 47 -8.33 5.40 10.50
CA VAL A 47 -7.70 6.01 11.69
C VAL A 47 -8.27 7.40 11.95
N ARG A 48 -8.45 8.20 10.90
CA ARG A 48 -9.01 9.55 11.04
C ARG A 48 -10.47 9.54 11.49
N ILE A 49 -11.25 8.53 11.08
CA ILE A 49 -12.66 8.37 11.48
C ILE A 49 -12.77 7.87 12.93
N THR A 50 -11.98 6.85 13.29
CA THR A 50 -12.06 6.16 14.59
C THR A 50 -11.32 6.89 15.71
N GLY A 51 -10.33 7.72 15.38
CA GLY A 51 -9.44 8.35 16.35
C GLY A 51 -8.42 7.39 16.98
N GLU A 52 -8.46 6.10 16.65
CA GLU A 52 -7.56 5.07 17.20
C GLU A 52 -6.36 4.83 16.28
N SER A 53 -5.18 5.28 16.71
CA SER A 53 -3.91 5.04 16.01
C SER A 53 -3.24 3.72 16.37
N GLY A 54 -3.65 3.09 17.48
CA GLY A 54 -2.98 1.88 18.00
C GLY A 54 -3.15 0.65 17.09
N LEU A 55 -4.37 0.41 16.60
CA LEU A 55 -4.67 -0.77 15.79
C LEU A 55 -4.20 -0.65 14.34
N SER A 56 -4.03 0.58 13.83
CA SER A 56 -3.53 0.82 12.47
C SER A 56 -2.02 0.63 12.32
N ALA A 57 -1.27 0.59 13.42
CA ALA A 57 0.16 0.29 13.40
C ALA A 57 0.46 -1.10 12.81
N VAL A 58 -0.46 -2.06 12.96
CA VAL A 58 -0.30 -3.43 12.46
C VAL A 58 -0.35 -3.50 10.93
N PRO A 59 -1.42 -3.04 10.24
CA PRO A 59 -1.46 -3.06 8.78
C PRO A 59 -0.37 -2.17 8.16
N VAL A 60 -0.01 -1.05 8.82
CA VAL A 60 1.10 -0.20 8.37
C VAL A 60 2.43 -0.96 8.44
N ALA A 61 2.71 -1.63 9.57
CA ALA A 61 3.92 -2.43 9.73
C ALA A 61 3.96 -3.63 8.77
N LEU A 62 2.83 -4.26 8.49
CA LEU A 62 2.74 -5.39 7.55
C LEU A 62 2.98 -4.95 6.10
N LEU A 63 2.30 -3.89 5.66
CA LEU A 63 2.23 -3.54 4.25
C LEU A 63 3.33 -2.57 3.82
N GLY A 64 3.79 -1.69 4.71
CA GLY A 64 4.83 -0.70 4.42
C GLY A 64 6.12 -1.31 3.85
N PRO A 65 6.67 -2.39 4.44
CA PRO A 65 7.90 -3.03 3.95
C PRO A 65 7.73 -3.80 2.63
N ILE A 66 6.50 -4.07 2.17
CA ILE A 66 6.26 -4.76 0.90
C ILE A 66 6.66 -3.87 -0.28
N VAL A 67 6.43 -2.57 -0.15
CA VAL A 67 6.66 -1.57 -1.20
C VAL A 67 7.57 -0.50 -0.65
N THR A 68 8.87 -0.64 -0.88
CA THR A 68 9.89 0.28 -0.35
C THR A 68 10.57 1.07 -1.44
N PHE A 69 10.91 2.33 -1.16
CA PHE A 69 11.74 3.15 -2.05
C PHE A 69 13.10 2.49 -2.32
N MET A 70 13.64 1.77 -1.34
CA MET A 70 14.88 1.01 -1.52
C MET A 70 14.73 -0.15 -2.51
N GLY A 71 13.61 -0.87 -2.48
CA GLY A 71 13.29 -1.90 -3.48
C GLY A 71 13.08 -1.32 -4.88
N ILE A 72 12.39 -0.18 -4.99
CA ILE A 72 12.24 0.55 -6.27
C ILE A 72 13.60 1.03 -6.78
N GLY A 73 14.48 1.50 -5.90
CA GLY A 73 15.85 1.89 -6.21
C GLY A 73 16.69 0.72 -6.73
N TRP A 74 16.66 -0.42 -6.03
CA TRP A 74 17.34 -1.65 -6.47
C TRP A 74 16.87 -2.07 -7.87
N TRP A 75 15.56 -2.08 -8.09
CA TRP A 75 14.97 -2.41 -9.39
C TRP A 75 15.42 -1.45 -10.50
N LEU A 76 15.48 -0.14 -10.22
CA LEU A 76 15.99 0.86 -11.16
C LEU A 76 17.47 0.67 -11.48
N THR A 77 18.28 0.25 -10.50
CA THR A 77 19.71 -0.04 -10.72
C THR A 77 19.94 -1.28 -11.57
N GLU A 78 19.06 -2.28 -11.49
CA GLU A 78 19.11 -3.47 -12.35
C GLU A 78 18.68 -3.19 -13.81
N ALA A 79 17.88 -2.14 -14.06
CA ALA A 79 17.35 -1.80 -15.40
C ALA A 79 17.50 -0.30 -15.78
N PRO A 80 18.74 0.24 -15.87
CA PRO A 80 19.01 1.68 -15.76
C PRO A 80 18.56 2.56 -16.95
N ARG A 81 18.36 2.01 -18.16
CA ARG A 81 18.19 2.84 -19.39
C ARG A 81 16.78 2.90 -19.97
N ARG A 82 15.81 2.14 -19.47
CA ARG A 82 14.44 2.06 -20.05
C ARG A 82 13.29 2.28 -19.07
N ASP A 83 13.58 2.36 -17.77
CA ASP A 83 12.54 2.18 -16.74
C ASP A 83 12.31 3.42 -15.85
N ALA A 84 12.97 4.55 -16.10
CA ALA A 84 12.75 5.78 -15.33
C ALA A 84 11.29 6.27 -15.40
N TRP A 85 10.67 6.27 -16.59
CA TRP A 85 9.25 6.60 -16.74
C TRP A 85 8.33 5.58 -16.04
N ARG A 86 8.75 4.30 -16.00
CA ARG A 86 8.01 3.24 -15.30
C ARG A 86 8.08 3.44 -13.80
N ALA A 87 9.21 3.88 -13.25
CA ALA A 87 9.31 4.25 -11.84
C ALA A 87 8.38 5.42 -11.50
N VAL A 88 8.29 6.44 -12.36
CA VAL A 88 7.32 7.53 -12.19
C VAL A 88 5.89 6.99 -12.17
N LEU A 89 5.54 6.01 -13.01
CA LEU A 89 4.22 5.37 -12.97
C LEU A 89 3.99 4.53 -11.72
N VAL A 90 5.00 3.82 -11.23
CA VAL A 90 4.89 3.03 -9.99
C VAL A 90 4.66 3.95 -8.80
N VAL A 91 5.47 5.02 -8.67
CA VAL A 91 5.35 5.99 -7.58
C VAL A 91 4.08 6.81 -7.71
N GLY A 92 3.84 7.41 -8.88
CA GLY A 92 2.64 8.23 -9.14
C GLY A 92 1.35 7.42 -9.06
N GLY A 93 1.36 6.20 -9.61
CA GLY A 93 0.25 5.25 -9.49
C GLY A 93 0.01 4.81 -8.05
N GLY A 94 1.07 4.62 -7.26
CA GLY A 94 0.96 4.39 -5.82
C GLY A 94 0.30 5.56 -5.09
N VAL A 95 0.71 6.80 -5.37
CA VAL A 95 0.10 8.01 -4.78
C VAL A 95 -1.38 8.12 -5.16
N ALA A 96 -1.70 7.96 -6.45
CA ALA A 96 -3.08 7.99 -6.94
C ALA A 96 -3.94 6.89 -6.27
N ALA A 97 -3.40 5.68 -6.15
CA ALA A 97 -4.07 4.57 -5.49
C ALA A 97 -4.32 4.84 -4.00
N ALA A 98 -3.37 5.45 -3.28
CA ALA A 98 -3.57 5.84 -1.89
C ALA A 98 -4.69 6.88 -1.74
N ILE A 99 -4.73 7.88 -2.62
CA ILE A 99 -5.82 8.88 -2.64
C ILE A 99 -7.17 8.20 -2.91
N LEU A 100 -7.23 7.31 -3.91
CA LEU A 100 -8.45 6.56 -4.23
C LEU A 100 -8.90 5.68 -3.06
N GLY A 101 -7.98 4.97 -2.41
CA GLY A 101 -8.26 4.17 -1.23
C GLY A 101 -8.82 5.01 -0.08
N TYR A 102 -8.21 6.17 0.17
CA TYR A 102 -8.67 7.13 1.17
C TYR A 102 -10.10 7.64 0.86
N LEU A 103 -10.36 8.06 -0.37
CA LEU A 103 -11.67 8.56 -0.81
C LEU A 103 -12.74 7.47 -0.86
N SER A 104 -12.36 6.22 -1.16
CA SER A 104 -13.30 5.10 -1.25
C SER A 104 -14.02 4.84 0.07
N ILE A 105 -13.34 5.04 1.20
CA ILE A 105 -13.94 4.92 2.53
C ILE A 105 -15.00 6.00 2.76
N ASP A 106 -14.80 7.22 2.26
CA ASP A 106 -15.79 8.30 2.34
C ASP A 106 -17.02 8.01 1.50
N LEU A 107 -16.82 7.51 0.28
CA LEU A 107 -17.91 7.14 -0.62
C LEU A 107 -18.72 5.96 -0.07
N LEU A 108 -18.06 4.96 0.52
CA LEU A 108 -18.74 3.84 1.19
C LEU A 108 -19.52 4.32 2.41
N GLY A 109 -18.97 5.24 3.21
CA GLY A 109 -19.69 5.87 4.32
C GLY A 109 -20.94 6.64 3.86
N LEU A 110 -20.84 7.40 2.76
CA LEU A 110 -21.97 8.12 2.16
C LEU A 110 -23.02 7.18 1.58
N ALA A 111 -22.60 6.11 0.90
CA ALA A 111 -23.51 5.08 0.40
C ALA A 111 -24.28 4.42 1.55
N TYR A 112 -23.61 4.12 2.67
CA TYR A 112 -24.25 3.54 3.85
C TYR A 112 -25.34 4.43 4.46
N ILE A 113 -25.16 5.75 4.42
CA ILE A 113 -26.14 6.72 4.93
C ILE A 113 -27.31 6.90 3.95
N LYS A 114 -27.05 6.80 2.64
CA LYS A 114 -28.01 7.17 1.59
C LYS A 114 -28.89 6.02 1.11
N PHE A 115 -28.48 4.76 1.27
CA PHE A 115 -29.32 3.60 0.96
C PHE A 115 -30.17 3.22 2.18
N PRO A 116 -31.52 3.33 2.12
CA PRO A 116 -32.36 2.80 3.18
C PRO A 116 -32.11 1.29 3.27
N ARG A 117 -31.85 0.81 4.48
CA ARG A 117 -31.83 -0.63 4.75
C ARG A 117 -33.23 -1.14 4.45
N PHE A 118 -33.41 -1.84 3.34
CA PHE A 118 -34.62 -2.64 3.12
C PHE A 118 -34.57 -3.78 4.14
N GLY A 119 -35.26 -3.55 5.27
CA GLY A 119 -35.58 -4.51 6.31
C GLY A 119 -37.08 -4.45 6.56
#